data_AF-A0A6A4NI43-F1
#
_entry.id   AF-A0A6A4NI43-F1
#
_cell.length_a   1.000
_cell.length_b   1.000
_cell.length_c   1.000
_cell.angle_alpha   90.00
_cell.angle_beta   90.00
_cell.angle_gamma   90.00
#
_symmetry.space_group_name_H-M   'P 1'
#
loop_
_entity.id
_entity.type
_entity.pdbx_description
1 polymer ?
#
loop_
_entity_poly.entity_id
_entity_poly.type
_entity_poly.pdbx_seq_one_letter_code
_entity_poly.pdbx_strand_id
1 'polypeptide(L)'
;MASDSFVISNGVGNGNDNVNPQPIPQRTYQAVMIATRDMGISKDGKLPWTLPTDANFFDEITTTTSDPGKKNAVVMGRKSWEGIPPENRPLSGRLNVVLTRSGSFDIATAENVVICGSVSSALELLASSPYCLSIEKVFITGGGEILRETLNAPGCEAAHITEIEATQASIECDTFMPQIDTSIFQLWYSSFPLVENNIRYSFNTYVRVRSCPIESLSQNNDPIFDNNSNTTKFEVHKFSFLPKMIFDRHEEYKYLRLVQGIISEGNTKDDRTGTGTLSKFGCQMRFNLRKSFPLLTTKKVFWRGVVEELLWFISGSTNAKVLQEKGIHIWDGNASREYLDRQA
;
A
#
# COMPACT_ATOMS: atom_id res chain seq x y z
N MET A 1 27.67 26.87 -52.37
CA MET A 1 27.42 28.33 -52.31
C MET A 1 26.20 28.50 -51.42
N ALA A 2 26.40 28.71 -50.11
CA ALA A 2 26.41 30.04 -49.46
C ALA A 2 25.09 30.78 -49.73
N SER A 3 24.18 30.75 -48.74
CA SER A 3 23.76 31.92 -47.91
C SER A 3 22.40 32.44 -48.43
N ASP A 4 21.46 33.00 -47.68
CA ASP A 4 21.50 33.62 -46.36
C ASP A 4 20.10 33.61 -45.68
N SER A 5 20.18 33.69 -44.36
CA SER A 5 19.26 34.24 -43.35
C SER A 5 17.95 34.97 -43.74
N PHE A 6 16.87 34.68 -42.98
CA PHE A 6 15.85 35.68 -42.62
C PHE A 6 15.63 35.69 -41.10
N VAL A 7 15.86 36.87 -40.52
CA VAL A 7 15.66 37.25 -39.13
C VAL A 7 14.18 37.59 -38.91
N ILE A 8 13.58 37.11 -37.83
CA ILE A 8 12.38 37.71 -37.24
C ILE A 8 12.73 38.16 -35.82
N SER A 9 12.91 39.46 -35.67
CA SER A 9 12.91 40.15 -34.39
C SER A 9 11.46 40.38 -33.94
N ASN A 10 11.14 40.00 -32.71
CA ASN A 10 10.06 40.55 -31.90
C ASN A 10 10.62 40.47 -30.47
N GLY A 11 10.76 41.53 -29.68
CA GLY A 11 9.91 42.68 -29.48
C GLY A 11 9.86 42.82 -27.96
N VAL A 12 10.53 43.84 -27.41
CA VAL A 12 10.61 44.09 -25.97
C VAL A 12 9.23 44.51 -25.48
N GLY A 13 8.46 43.53 -24.98
CA GLY A 13 7.21 43.73 -24.28
C GLY A 13 7.45 43.72 -22.78
N ASN A 14 7.45 44.90 -22.18
CA ASN A 14 7.50 45.11 -20.74
C ASN A 14 6.11 44.77 -20.16
N GLY A 15 5.91 43.51 -19.79
CA GLY A 15 4.68 43.00 -19.18
C GLY A 15 5.02 42.28 -17.88
N ASN A 16 4.74 42.93 -16.76
CA ASN A 16 4.96 42.42 -15.42
C ASN A 16 3.83 41.44 -15.07
N ASP A 17 3.82 40.29 -15.74
CA ASP A 17 2.87 39.22 -15.50
C ASP A 17 3.44 38.31 -14.40
N ASN A 18 3.13 38.64 -13.15
CA ASN A 18 3.19 37.72 -12.01
C ASN A 18 2.14 36.61 -12.22
N VAL A 19 2.38 35.74 -13.21
CA VAL A 19 1.70 34.45 -13.31
C VAL A 19 2.34 33.58 -12.24
N ASN A 20 1.66 33.45 -11.11
CA ASN A 20 1.90 32.37 -10.17
C ASN A 20 1.96 31.08 -11.00
N PRO A 21 3.10 30.36 -11.08
CA PRO A 21 3.16 29.16 -11.90
C PRO A 21 2.12 28.19 -11.35
N GLN A 22 1.09 27.93 -12.17
CA GLN A 22 0.13 26.85 -11.91
C GLN A 22 0.96 25.59 -11.64
N PRO A 23 0.71 24.85 -10.54
CA PRO A 23 1.54 23.69 -10.21
C PRO A 23 1.52 22.73 -11.39
N ILE A 24 2.69 22.48 -11.96
CA ILE A 24 2.87 21.53 -13.04
C ILE A 24 2.33 20.19 -12.54
N PRO A 25 1.41 19.52 -13.25
CA PRO A 25 0.84 18.28 -12.77
C PRO A 25 1.94 17.24 -12.61
N GLN A 26 2.18 16.79 -11.37
CA GLN A 26 3.14 15.74 -11.06
C GLN A 26 2.38 14.44 -10.76
N ARG A 27 2.89 13.32 -11.27
CA ARG A 27 2.36 12.00 -10.90
C ARG A 27 2.75 11.64 -9.48
N THR A 28 1.85 10.97 -8.78
CA THR A 28 2.16 10.23 -7.56
C THR A 28 2.94 8.96 -7.88
N TYR A 29 3.58 8.39 -6.87
CA TYR A 29 4.40 7.20 -7.01
C TYR A 29 4.33 6.31 -5.77
N GLN A 30 4.88 5.11 -5.91
CA GLN A 30 5.05 4.16 -4.82
C GLN A 30 6.53 3.80 -4.71
N ALA A 31 7.01 3.43 -3.54
CA ALA A 31 8.37 2.98 -3.36
C ALA A 31 8.43 1.46 -3.25
N VAL A 32 9.43 0.82 -3.86
CA VAL A 32 9.66 -0.63 -3.76
C VAL A 32 11.12 -0.86 -3.41
N MET A 33 11.38 -1.55 -2.31
CA MET A 33 12.73 -1.74 -1.79
C MET A 33 12.85 -2.96 -0.90
N ILE A 34 14.08 -3.41 -0.72
CA ILE A 34 14.48 -4.39 0.29
C ILE A 34 15.49 -3.73 1.23
N ALA A 35 15.31 -3.92 2.54
CA ALA A 35 16.14 -3.30 3.54
C ALA A 35 16.35 -4.19 4.77
N THR A 36 17.52 -4.06 5.41
CA THR A 36 17.75 -4.59 6.76
C THR A 36 16.95 -3.81 7.80
N ARG A 37 16.88 -4.35 9.02
CA ARG A 37 16.26 -3.67 10.17
C ARG A 37 16.80 -2.24 10.39
N ASP A 38 18.08 -2.02 10.13
CA ASP A 38 18.74 -0.71 10.28
C ASP A 38 18.64 0.14 9.00
N MET A 39 17.74 -0.22 8.08
CA MET A 39 17.49 0.43 6.79
C MET A 39 18.67 0.35 5.80
N GLY A 40 19.57 -0.63 5.97
CA GLY A 40 20.64 -0.89 5.02
C GLY A 40 20.11 -1.53 3.74
N ILE A 41 20.51 -1.02 2.57
CA ILE A 41 19.97 -1.44 1.26
C ILE A 41 21.04 -1.98 0.30
N SER A 42 22.30 -1.55 0.44
CA SER A 42 23.39 -2.02 -0.41
C SER A 42 24.75 -1.95 0.29
N LYS A 43 25.71 -2.69 -0.27
CA LYS A 43 27.14 -2.66 0.03
C LYS A 43 27.89 -2.63 -1.30
N ASP A 44 28.81 -1.68 -1.45
CA ASP A 44 29.64 -1.50 -2.66
C ASP A 44 28.81 -1.42 -3.96
N GLY A 45 27.62 -0.79 -3.87
CA GLY A 45 26.69 -0.63 -5.00
C GLY A 45 25.92 -1.88 -5.41
N LYS A 46 25.99 -2.96 -4.63
CA LYS A 46 25.29 -4.23 -4.89
C LYS A 46 24.41 -4.62 -3.70
N LEU A 47 23.41 -5.47 -3.96
CA LEU A 47 22.64 -6.10 -2.90
C LEU A 47 23.56 -7.07 -2.11
N PRO A 48 23.64 -6.98 -0.77
CA PRO A 48 24.48 -7.86 0.04
C PRO A 48 23.94 -9.30 0.15
N TRP A 49 22.79 -9.58 -0.47
CA TRP A 49 22.05 -10.83 -0.39
C TRP A 49 21.56 -11.26 -1.76
N THR A 50 21.25 -12.55 -1.88
CA THR A 50 20.61 -13.14 -3.05
C THR A 50 19.29 -13.77 -2.60
N LEU A 51 18.16 -13.16 -2.95
CA LEU A 51 16.83 -13.59 -2.54
C LEU A 51 15.91 -13.67 -3.78
N PRO A 52 15.89 -14.80 -4.52
CA PRO A 52 15.08 -14.94 -5.72
C PRO A 52 13.58 -14.70 -5.49
N THR A 53 13.06 -15.07 -4.32
CA THR A 53 11.66 -14.85 -3.99
C THR A 53 11.33 -13.35 -3.83
N ASP A 54 12.26 -12.55 -3.30
CA ASP A 54 12.14 -11.08 -3.27
C ASP A 54 12.25 -10.47 -4.67
N ALA A 55 13.20 -10.92 -5.48
CA ALA A 55 13.34 -10.47 -6.87
C ALA A 55 12.06 -10.73 -7.68
N ASN A 56 11.45 -11.92 -7.51
CA ASN A 56 10.16 -12.25 -8.12
C ASN A 56 9.04 -11.33 -7.62
N PHE A 57 8.99 -11.02 -6.32
CA PHE A 57 8.02 -10.09 -5.77
C PHE A 57 8.19 -8.67 -6.34
N PHE A 58 9.44 -8.19 -6.47
CA PHE A 58 9.77 -6.92 -7.11
C PHE A 58 9.34 -6.89 -8.58
N ASP A 59 9.58 -7.96 -9.33
CA ASP A 59 9.13 -8.05 -10.71
C ASP A 59 7.60 -8.09 -10.80
N GLU A 60 6.93 -8.91 -9.99
CA GLU A 60 5.46 -9.03 -9.96
C GLU A 60 4.83 -7.64 -9.73
N ILE A 61 5.26 -6.94 -8.67
CA ILE A 61 4.65 -5.67 -8.26
C ILE A 61 4.91 -4.55 -9.25
N THR A 62 6.11 -4.50 -9.83
CA THR A 62 6.49 -3.42 -10.75
C THR A 62 6.01 -3.68 -12.18
N THR A 63 5.69 -4.91 -12.58
CA THR A 63 5.18 -5.22 -13.93
C THR A 63 3.67 -5.28 -14.01
N THR A 64 2.98 -5.66 -12.94
CA THR A 64 1.53 -5.90 -12.98
C THR A 64 0.75 -4.60 -13.13
N THR A 65 -0.06 -4.53 -14.18
CA THR A 65 -1.03 -3.46 -14.45
C THR A 65 -2.46 -3.96 -14.30
N SER A 66 -3.37 -3.03 -14.09
CA SER A 66 -4.81 -3.30 -14.10
C SER A 66 -5.35 -3.24 -15.54
N ASP A 67 -4.76 -2.37 -16.35
CA ASP A 67 -5.00 -2.23 -17.78
C ASP A 67 -3.91 -2.97 -18.59
N PRO A 68 -4.26 -4.04 -19.34
CA PRO A 68 -3.32 -4.79 -20.17
C PRO A 68 -2.66 -3.95 -21.29
N GLY A 69 -3.25 -2.81 -21.67
CA GLY A 69 -2.70 -1.91 -22.68
C GLY A 69 -1.64 -0.94 -22.13
N LYS A 70 -1.44 -0.91 -20.81
CA LYS A 70 -0.49 -0.01 -20.13
C LYS A 70 0.72 -0.77 -19.61
N LYS A 71 1.77 -0.01 -19.33
CA LYS A 71 2.97 -0.47 -18.61
C LYS A 71 3.13 0.33 -17.32
N ASN A 72 4.00 -0.12 -16.42
CA ASN A 72 4.44 0.71 -15.30
C ASN A 72 5.82 1.32 -15.60
N ALA A 73 6.19 2.35 -14.84
CA ALA A 73 7.51 2.96 -14.88
C ALA A 73 8.28 2.69 -13.58
N VAL A 74 9.57 2.39 -13.70
CA VAL A 74 10.51 2.28 -12.57
C VAL A 74 11.51 3.44 -12.67
N VAL A 75 11.65 4.19 -11.59
CA VAL A 75 12.55 5.35 -11.50
C VAL A 75 13.66 5.00 -10.52
N MET A 76 14.90 5.13 -10.99
CA MET A 76 16.07 4.79 -10.19
C MET A 76 17.27 5.70 -10.45
N GLY A 77 18.19 5.77 -9.49
CA GLY A 77 19.44 6.50 -9.65
C GLY A 77 20.45 5.75 -10.52
N ARG A 78 21.38 6.48 -11.15
CA ARG A 78 22.46 5.91 -11.98
C ARG A 78 23.22 4.75 -11.31
N LYS A 79 23.58 4.88 -10.03
CA LYS A 79 24.29 3.81 -9.30
C LYS A 79 23.43 2.55 -9.14
N SER A 80 22.14 2.71 -8.86
CA SER A 80 21.19 1.60 -8.77
C SER A 80 21.01 0.93 -10.12
N TRP A 81 20.89 1.71 -11.19
CA TRP A 81 20.87 1.20 -12.56
C TRP A 81 22.12 0.37 -12.83
N GLU A 82 23.31 0.92 -12.57
CA GLU A 82 24.62 0.28 -12.76
C GLU A 82 24.78 -1.02 -11.96
N GLY A 83 24.15 -1.12 -10.79
CA GLY A 83 24.13 -2.32 -9.96
C GLY A 83 23.27 -3.47 -10.50
N ILE A 84 22.34 -3.21 -11.44
CA ILE A 84 21.56 -4.26 -12.11
C ILE A 84 22.49 -5.04 -13.04
N PRO A 85 22.48 -6.39 -12.99
CA PRO A 85 23.26 -7.22 -13.92
C PRO A 85 22.98 -6.86 -15.38
N PRO A 86 24.01 -6.77 -16.25
CA PRO A 86 23.84 -6.37 -17.65
C PRO A 86 22.79 -7.18 -18.42
N GLU A 87 22.67 -8.48 -18.14
CA GLU A 87 21.69 -9.40 -18.71
C GLU A 87 20.23 -9.08 -18.34
N ASN A 88 20.03 -8.35 -17.23
CA ASN A 88 18.72 -7.95 -16.72
C ASN A 88 18.41 -6.46 -16.99
N ARG A 89 19.25 -5.78 -17.77
CA ARG A 89 19.11 -4.37 -18.12
C ARG A 89 18.71 -4.22 -19.60
N PRO A 90 17.67 -3.45 -19.95
CA PRO A 90 16.69 -2.81 -19.05
C PRO A 90 15.78 -3.83 -18.35
N LEU A 91 15.14 -3.42 -17.25
CA LEU A 91 14.12 -4.26 -16.61
C LEU A 91 12.93 -4.44 -17.56
N SER A 92 12.70 -5.68 -17.98
CA SER A 92 11.71 -6.02 -19.01
C SER A 92 10.28 -5.71 -18.56
N GLY A 93 9.39 -5.43 -19.52
CA GLY A 93 7.96 -5.16 -19.28
C GLY A 93 7.65 -3.78 -18.66
N ARG A 94 8.66 -2.94 -18.44
CA ARG A 94 8.54 -1.64 -17.75
C ARG A 94 9.26 -0.54 -18.52
N LEU A 95 8.83 0.70 -18.29
CA LEU A 95 9.61 1.88 -18.67
C LEU A 95 10.66 2.16 -17.60
N ASN A 96 11.94 2.17 -17.97
CA ASN A 96 13.05 2.40 -17.06
C ASN A 96 13.46 3.87 -17.11
N VAL A 97 13.32 4.60 -16.01
CA VAL A 97 13.73 6.01 -15.90
C VAL A 97 14.98 6.09 -15.03
N VAL A 98 16.09 6.52 -15.62
CA VAL A 98 17.39 6.61 -14.95
C VAL A 98 17.71 8.07 -14.63
N LEU A 99 17.90 8.36 -13.35
CA LEU A 99 18.26 9.69 -12.88
C LEU A 99 19.77 9.90 -12.94
N THR A 100 20.21 10.86 -13.76
CA THR A 100 21.62 11.26 -13.89
C THR A 100 21.76 12.74 -14.24
N ARG A 101 22.80 13.37 -13.70
CA ARG A 101 23.20 14.76 -14.02
C ARG A 101 24.26 14.82 -15.13
N SER A 102 24.89 13.68 -15.45
CA SER A 102 25.89 13.58 -16.50
C SER A 102 25.18 13.40 -17.85
N GLY A 103 25.18 14.45 -18.68
CA GLY A 103 24.43 14.53 -19.94
C GLY A 103 24.94 13.67 -21.10
N SER A 104 25.90 12.77 -20.86
CA SER A 104 26.50 11.91 -21.88
C SER A 104 26.53 10.47 -21.36
N PHE A 105 25.52 9.68 -21.72
CA PHE A 105 25.51 8.24 -21.48
C PHE A 105 24.87 7.53 -22.67
N ASP A 106 25.53 6.47 -23.15
CA ASP A 106 25.03 5.56 -24.20
C ASP A 106 23.74 4.80 -23.78
N ILE A 107 23.27 5.00 -22.54
CA ILE A 107 22.02 4.47 -21.98
C ILE A 107 20.79 4.90 -22.79
N ALA A 108 20.83 6.08 -23.43
CA ALA A 108 19.70 6.65 -24.17
C ALA A 108 19.33 5.88 -25.46
N THR A 109 20.11 4.86 -25.86
CA THR A 109 19.86 4.08 -27.08
C THR A 109 19.01 2.83 -26.85
N ALA A 110 18.80 2.43 -25.59
CA ALA A 110 18.01 1.25 -25.27
C ALA A 110 16.51 1.55 -25.32
N GLU A 111 15.75 0.68 -26.00
CA GLU A 111 14.29 0.77 -26.04
C GLU A 111 13.72 0.67 -24.61
N ASN A 112 12.71 1.49 -24.30
CA ASN A 112 12.09 1.58 -22.96
C ASN A 112 13.01 2.12 -21.85
N VAL A 113 14.04 2.90 -22.19
CA VAL A 113 14.87 3.64 -21.23
C VAL A 113 14.79 5.15 -21.46
N VAL A 114 14.63 5.91 -20.39
CA VAL A 114 14.54 7.37 -20.39
C VAL A 114 15.48 7.95 -19.34
N ILE A 115 16.10 9.08 -19.65
CA ILE A 115 17.01 9.77 -18.74
C ILE A 115 16.36 11.05 -18.23
N CYS A 116 16.46 11.31 -16.92
CA CYS A 116 15.98 12.53 -16.29
C CYS A 116 17.03 13.08 -15.32
N GLY A 117 17.03 14.40 -15.08
CA GLY A 117 18.00 15.06 -14.20
C GLY A 117 17.64 14.99 -12.71
N SER A 118 16.36 14.77 -12.39
CA SER A 118 15.81 14.74 -11.03
C SER A 118 14.53 13.92 -10.96
N VAL A 119 14.11 13.55 -9.74
CA VAL A 119 12.81 12.91 -9.50
C VAL A 119 11.68 13.79 -10.02
N SER A 120 11.68 15.08 -9.71
CA SER A 120 10.65 16.03 -10.16
C SER A 120 10.51 16.03 -11.69
N SER A 121 11.63 16.15 -12.43
CA SER A 121 11.60 16.10 -13.90
C SER A 121 11.08 14.76 -14.45
N ALA A 122 11.36 13.65 -13.76
CA ALA A 122 10.83 12.34 -14.15
C ALA A 122 9.32 12.25 -13.93
N LEU A 123 8.81 12.75 -12.80
CA LEU A 123 7.38 12.75 -12.50
C LEU A 123 6.59 13.66 -13.45
N GLU A 124 7.15 14.81 -13.84
CA GLU A 124 6.57 15.73 -14.82
C GLU A 124 6.52 15.10 -16.23
N LEU A 125 7.60 14.43 -16.64
CA LEU A 125 7.64 13.71 -17.90
C LEU A 125 6.60 12.58 -17.95
N LEU A 126 6.49 11.80 -16.87
CA LEU A 126 5.52 10.71 -16.76
C LEU A 126 4.07 11.23 -16.65
N ALA A 127 3.86 12.47 -16.20
CA ALA A 127 2.57 13.15 -16.22
C ALA A 127 2.19 13.72 -17.59
N SER A 128 3.14 13.78 -18.54
CA SER A 128 2.96 14.36 -19.87
C SER A 128 2.74 13.29 -20.95
N SER A 129 2.19 13.70 -22.09
CA SER A 129 2.02 12.82 -23.25
C SER A 129 3.38 12.40 -23.83
N PRO A 130 3.57 11.14 -24.28
CA PRO A 130 2.59 10.06 -24.36
C PRO A 130 2.46 9.21 -23.08
N TYR A 131 3.36 9.41 -22.10
CA TYR A 131 3.46 8.56 -20.91
C TYR A 131 2.23 8.65 -20.00
N CYS A 132 1.54 9.78 -19.97
CA CYS A 132 0.32 9.92 -19.19
C CYS A 132 -0.79 8.94 -19.62
N LEU A 133 -0.75 8.46 -20.88
CA LEU A 133 -1.71 7.52 -21.44
C LEU A 133 -1.21 6.06 -21.36
N SER A 134 0.10 5.84 -21.50
CA SER A 134 0.68 4.49 -21.57
C SER A 134 1.19 3.96 -20.24
N ILE A 135 1.50 4.83 -19.27
CA ILE A 135 2.01 4.43 -17.95
C ILE A 135 0.85 4.39 -16.94
N GLU A 136 0.69 3.27 -16.23
CA GLU A 136 -0.31 3.13 -15.18
C GLU A 136 0.23 3.61 -13.84
N LYS A 137 1.31 3.02 -13.34
CA LYS A 137 1.92 3.36 -12.04
C LYS A 137 3.40 3.70 -12.16
N VAL A 138 3.88 4.49 -11.20
CA VAL A 138 5.30 4.89 -11.09
C VAL A 138 5.87 4.31 -9.80
N PHE A 139 6.99 3.61 -9.90
CA PHE A 139 7.69 3.02 -8.77
C PHE A 139 9.08 3.64 -8.61
N ILE A 140 9.38 4.18 -7.45
CA ILE A 140 10.74 4.58 -7.06
C ILE A 140 11.44 3.35 -6.47
N THR A 141 12.54 2.93 -7.08
CA THR A 141 13.21 1.65 -6.71
C THR A 141 14.60 1.87 -6.12
N GLY A 142 14.94 3.10 -5.73
CA GLY A 142 16.23 3.46 -5.13
C GLY A 142 17.08 4.41 -5.99
N GLY A 143 18.29 4.78 -5.58
CA GLY A 143 19.01 4.38 -4.36
C GLY A 143 18.77 5.28 -3.15
N GLY A 144 19.64 5.17 -2.15
CA GLY A 144 19.45 5.82 -0.84
C GLY A 144 19.29 7.36 -0.88
N GLU A 145 19.97 8.06 -1.80
CA GLU A 145 19.79 9.51 -2.00
C GLU A 145 18.35 9.84 -2.45
N ILE A 146 17.85 9.11 -3.45
CA ILE A 146 16.50 9.29 -3.99
C ILE A 146 15.46 8.93 -2.94
N LEU A 147 15.67 7.85 -2.18
CA LEU A 147 14.73 7.43 -1.13
C LEU A 147 14.65 8.44 0.01
N ARG A 148 15.75 9.14 0.32
CA ARG A 148 15.77 10.21 1.32
C ARG A 148 14.87 11.37 0.94
N GLU A 149 14.84 11.72 -0.36
CA GLU A 149 13.98 12.75 -0.91
C GLU A 149 12.52 12.27 -1.05
N THR A 150 12.31 11.01 -1.40
CA THR A 150 11.01 10.56 -1.93
C THR A 150 10.15 9.74 -0.97
N LEU A 151 10.72 8.94 -0.06
CA LEU A 151 9.96 7.94 0.71
C LEU A 151 8.83 8.57 1.54
N ASN A 152 9.17 9.61 2.31
CA ASN A 152 8.23 10.28 3.20
C ASN A 152 7.59 11.52 2.54
N ALA A 153 7.96 11.88 1.31
CA ALA A 153 7.43 13.04 0.61
C ALA A 153 5.95 12.86 0.19
N PRO A 154 5.15 13.95 0.09
CA PRO A 154 3.71 13.87 -0.14
C PRO A 154 3.29 13.07 -1.38
N GLY A 155 4.13 12.99 -2.42
CA GLY A 155 3.86 12.24 -3.64
C GLY A 155 3.94 10.71 -3.50
N CYS A 156 4.51 10.18 -2.41
CA CYS A 156 4.63 8.74 -2.15
C CYS A 156 3.35 8.19 -1.53
N GLU A 157 2.56 7.43 -2.29
CA GLU A 157 1.27 6.90 -1.84
C GLU A 157 1.38 5.58 -1.06
N ALA A 158 2.40 4.77 -1.36
CA ALA A 158 2.68 3.52 -0.67
C ALA A 158 4.17 3.18 -0.72
N ALA A 159 4.63 2.41 0.26
CA ALA A 159 5.95 1.83 0.33
C ALA A 159 5.83 0.31 0.49
N HIS A 160 6.40 -0.43 -0.45
CA HIS A 160 6.48 -1.89 -0.45
C HIS A 160 7.90 -2.28 -0.05
N ILE A 161 8.04 -2.74 1.19
CA ILE A 161 9.32 -3.02 1.81
C ILE A 161 9.42 -4.50 2.11
N THR A 162 10.40 -5.14 1.51
CA THR A 162 10.90 -6.43 2.00
C THR A 162 11.83 -6.15 3.17
N GLU A 163 11.41 -6.50 4.36
CA GLU A 163 12.18 -6.28 5.58
C GLU A 163 12.94 -7.54 5.95
N ILE A 164 14.26 -7.46 5.91
CA ILE A 164 15.14 -8.50 6.43
C ILE A 164 15.18 -8.41 7.95
N GLU A 165 14.69 -9.47 8.59
CA GLU A 165 14.82 -9.67 10.03
C GLU A 165 16.27 -10.05 10.34
N ALA A 166 16.90 -9.35 11.27
CA ALA A 166 18.30 -9.57 11.62
C ALA A 166 18.55 -11.06 11.94
N THR A 167 19.39 -11.71 11.15
CA THR A 167 19.94 -13.04 11.45
C THR A 167 21.26 -12.86 12.21
N GLN A 168 21.78 -13.94 12.80
CA GLN A 168 22.94 -13.93 13.71
C GLN A 168 24.27 -13.43 13.08
N ALA A 169 24.28 -13.11 11.79
CA ALA A 169 25.38 -12.43 11.11
C ALA A 169 24.94 -11.00 10.73
N SER A 170 25.69 -9.99 11.17
CA SER A 170 25.46 -8.61 10.77
C SER A 170 25.70 -8.46 9.26
N ILE A 171 24.64 -8.27 8.50
CA ILE A 171 24.75 -7.93 7.08
C ILE A 171 25.31 -6.50 6.99
N GLU A 172 26.53 -6.35 6.48
CA GLU A 172 27.13 -5.04 6.31
C GLU A 172 26.45 -4.27 5.16
N CYS A 173 26.17 -2.99 5.39
CA CYS A 173 25.65 -2.06 4.40
C CYS A 173 26.42 -0.73 4.48
N ASP A 174 26.62 -0.07 3.35
CA ASP A 174 27.19 1.29 3.25
C ASP A 174 26.17 2.34 2.83
N THR A 175 25.03 1.89 2.29
CA THR A 175 23.96 2.71 1.78
C THR A 175 22.69 2.38 2.53
N PHE A 176 21.99 3.43 2.96
CA PHE A 176 20.82 3.33 3.82
C PHE A 176 19.67 4.18 3.27
N MET A 177 18.45 3.70 3.47
CA MET A 177 17.21 4.45 3.23
C MET A 177 16.73 5.13 4.53
N PRO A 178 15.89 6.19 4.46
CA PRO A 178 15.26 6.72 5.67
C PRO A 178 14.27 5.72 6.27
N GLN A 179 13.99 5.86 7.58
CA GLN A 179 12.88 5.17 8.23
C GLN A 179 11.54 5.64 7.64
N ILE A 180 10.56 4.74 7.59
CA ILE A 180 9.19 5.13 7.28
C ILE A 180 8.63 5.96 8.43
N ASP A 181 8.04 7.10 8.09
CA ASP A 181 7.27 7.88 9.05
C ASP A 181 5.90 7.21 9.30
N THR A 182 5.75 6.57 10.45
CA THR A 182 4.53 5.87 10.86
C THR A 182 3.38 6.80 11.25
N SER A 183 3.62 8.12 11.36
CA SER A 183 2.55 9.10 11.56
C SER A 183 1.77 9.38 10.27
N ILE A 184 2.42 9.23 9.11
CA ILE A 184 1.82 9.45 7.79
C ILE A 184 1.61 8.16 7.01
N PHE A 185 2.17 7.03 7.45
CA PHE A 185 1.98 5.71 6.85
C PHE A 185 1.39 4.70 7.84
N GLN A 186 0.45 3.89 7.37
CA GLN A 186 -0.10 2.75 8.10
C GLN A 186 0.17 1.45 7.36
N LEU A 187 0.35 0.36 8.11
CA LEU A 187 0.54 -0.97 7.53
C LEU A 187 -0.76 -1.46 6.88
N TRP A 188 -0.69 -1.84 5.60
CA TRP A 188 -1.79 -2.44 4.83
C TRP A 188 -1.68 -3.97 4.75
N TYR A 189 -0.48 -4.47 4.56
CA TYR A 189 -0.22 -5.89 4.41
C TYR A 189 1.13 -6.25 5.03
N SER A 190 1.19 -7.41 5.69
CA SER A 190 2.43 -8.03 6.17
C SER A 190 2.36 -9.53 5.96
N SER A 191 3.31 -10.08 5.20
CA SER A 191 3.42 -11.52 5.01
C SER A 191 3.88 -12.22 6.29
N PHE A 192 3.64 -13.53 6.38
CA PHE A 192 4.39 -14.34 7.34
C PHE A 192 5.88 -14.30 6.98
N PRO A 193 6.79 -14.38 7.97
CA PRO A 193 8.22 -14.43 7.70
C PRO A 193 8.58 -15.66 6.86
N LEU A 194 9.39 -15.44 5.84
CA LEU A 194 10.00 -16.43 4.98
C LEU A 194 11.47 -16.60 5.37
N VAL A 195 12.05 -17.75 5.04
CA VAL A 195 13.48 -17.99 5.20
C VAL A 195 14.02 -18.51 3.87
N GLU A 196 14.98 -17.80 3.29
CA GLU A 196 15.66 -18.16 2.05
C GLU A 196 17.15 -17.83 2.22
N ASN A 197 18.04 -18.76 1.86
CA ASN A 197 19.50 -18.58 2.01
C ASN A 197 19.94 -18.14 3.42
N ASN A 198 19.32 -18.71 4.46
CA ASN A 198 19.54 -18.36 5.88
C ASN A 198 19.24 -16.89 6.24
N ILE A 199 18.49 -16.18 5.39
CA ILE A 199 18.00 -14.84 5.66
C ILE A 199 16.49 -14.95 5.88
N ARG A 200 16.04 -14.41 7.01
CA ARG A 200 14.64 -14.34 7.35
C ARG A 200 14.10 -12.97 6.98
N TYR A 201 12.97 -12.90 6.28
CA TYR A 201 12.39 -11.63 5.84
C TYR A 201 10.88 -11.70 5.69
N SER A 202 10.24 -10.54 5.57
CA SER A 202 8.79 -10.43 5.33
C SER A 202 8.48 -9.32 4.34
N PHE A 203 7.43 -9.50 3.54
CA PHE A 203 6.91 -8.47 2.65
C PHE A 203 5.92 -7.60 3.40
N ASN A 204 6.19 -6.29 3.45
CA ASN A 204 5.35 -5.32 4.14
C ASN A 204 4.93 -4.23 3.16
N THR A 205 3.66 -3.86 3.17
CA THR A 205 3.18 -2.69 2.44
C THR A 205 2.64 -1.68 3.43
N TYR A 206 3.15 -0.46 3.33
CA TYR A 206 2.72 0.70 4.07
C TYR A 206 2.00 1.65 3.12
N VAL A 207 0.88 2.19 3.56
CA VAL A 207 0.02 3.05 2.75
C VAL A 207 -0.10 4.40 3.44
N ARG A 208 0.04 5.47 2.66
CA ARG A 208 -0.07 6.83 3.19
C ARG A 208 -1.47 7.09 3.72
N VAL A 209 -1.56 7.53 4.98
CA VAL A 209 -2.79 7.98 5.61
C VAL A 209 -3.18 9.31 4.97
N ARG A 210 -4.34 9.33 4.29
CA ARG A 210 -4.98 10.57 3.88
C ARG A 210 -5.90 11.01 5.00
N SER A 211 -5.57 12.12 5.66
CA SER A 211 -6.53 12.81 6.52
C SER A 211 -7.68 13.26 5.64
N CYS A 212 -8.80 12.54 5.66
CA CYS A 212 -10.05 13.09 5.17
C CYS A 212 -10.44 14.15 6.20
N PRO A 213 -10.66 15.43 5.82
CA PRO A 213 -11.35 16.34 6.71
C PRO A 213 -12.64 15.64 7.10
N ILE A 214 -12.84 15.44 8.40
CA ILE A 214 -14.11 14.99 8.94
C ILE A 214 -15.13 15.98 8.38
N GLU A 215 -16.01 15.52 7.50
CA GLU A 215 -17.23 16.27 7.18
C GLU A 215 -17.84 16.60 8.52
N SER A 216 -17.85 17.90 8.83
CA SER A 216 -18.55 18.44 9.97
C SER A 216 -19.92 17.79 9.99
N LEU A 217 -20.20 17.01 11.04
CA LEU A 217 -21.55 16.56 11.36
C LEU A 217 -22.40 17.82 11.60
N SER A 218 -22.89 18.41 10.51
CA SER A 218 -24.03 19.30 10.56
C SER A 218 -25.20 18.41 10.98
N GLN A 219 -25.58 18.53 12.24
CA GLN A 219 -26.90 18.18 12.70
C GLN A 219 -27.90 18.85 11.75
N ASN A 220 -28.52 18.07 10.87
CA ASN A 220 -29.80 18.39 10.29
C ASN A 220 -30.50 17.06 9.99
N ASN A 221 -31.57 16.83 10.74
CA ASN A 221 -32.54 15.77 10.51
C ASN A 221 -33.14 15.96 9.12
N ASP A 222 -33.11 14.91 8.30
CA ASP A 222 -34.27 14.42 7.53
C ASP A 222 -33.91 13.11 6.80
N PRO A 223 -34.83 12.13 6.71
CA PRO A 223 -34.56 10.87 6.04
C PRO A 223 -34.95 10.97 4.56
N ILE A 224 -33.95 11.04 3.67
CA ILE A 224 -34.15 10.74 2.25
C ILE A 224 -33.66 9.32 2.02
N PHE A 225 -34.61 8.40 1.87
CA PHE A 225 -34.37 7.05 1.37
C PHE A 225 -33.99 7.14 -0.12
N ASP A 226 -32.69 7.05 -0.41
CA ASP A 226 -32.21 6.79 -1.76
C ASP A 226 -31.69 5.35 -1.85
N ASN A 227 -32.51 4.49 -2.45
CA ASN A 227 -32.19 3.11 -2.81
C ASN A 227 -31.21 3.12 -4.00
N ASN A 228 -29.92 3.27 -3.75
CA ASN A 228 -28.90 2.93 -4.74
C ASN A 228 -27.62 2.35 -4.11
N SER A 229 -27.28 1.16 -4.56
CA SER A 229 -26.17 0.31 -4.14
C SER A 229 -24.78 0.90 -4.47
N ASN A 230 -24.35 1.94 -3.76
CA ASN A 230 -23.03 2.57 -4.00
C ASN A 230 -22.15 2.73 -2.74
N THR A 231 -22.56 2.24 -1.57
CA THR A 231 -21.71 2.29 -0.36
C THR A 231 -20.43 1.47 -0.48
N THR A 232 -20.42 0.38 -1.26
CA THR A 232 -19.20 -0.40 -1.56
C THR A 232 -18.21 0.32 -2.48
N LYS A 233 -18.62 1.35 -3.23
CA LYS A 233 -17.70 2.13 -4.08
C LYS A 233 -16.84 3.09 -3.27
N PHE A 234 -17.32 3.57 -2.11
CA PHE A 234 -16.69 4.68 -1.40
C PHE A 234 -15.34 4.31 -0.76
N GLU A 235 -15.13 3.04 -0.37
CA GLU A 235 -13.86 2.59 0.22
C GLU A 235 -12.86 2.03 -0.80
N VAL A 236 -13.32 1.35 -1.86
CA VAL A 236 -12.44 0.73 -2.89
C VAL A 236 -11.71 1.79 -3.71
N HIS A 237 -12.36 2.92 -4.03
CA HIS A 237 -11.72 4.03 -4.74
C HIS A 237 -10.63 4.72 -3.90
N LYS A 238 -10.62 4.55 -2.57
CA LYS A 238 -9.63 5.20 -1.69
C LYS A 238 -8.23 4.60 -1.83
N PHE A 239 -8.11 3.34 -2.29
CA PHE A 239 -6.85 2.61 -2.39
C PHE A 239 -6.62 1.98 -3.77
N SER A 240 -7.37 2.38 -4.80
CA SER A 240 -7.20 1.88 -6.17
C SER A 240 -5.84 2.20 -6.79
N PHE A 241 -5.05 3.08 -6.16
CA PHE A 241 -3.66 3.31 -6.54
C PHE A 241 -2.74 2.13 -6.22
N LEU A 242 -3.10 1.25 -5.27
CA LEU A 242 -2.31 0.05 -4.98
C LEU A 242 -2.35 -0.93 -6.17
N PRO A 243 -1.26 -1.66 -6.43
CA PRO A 243 -1.30 -2.84 -7.30
C PRO A 243 -2.39 -3.80 -6.82
N LYS A 244 -3.21 -4.33 -7.75
CA LYS A 244 -4.33 -5.22 -7.41
C LYS A 244 -3.91 -6.38 -6.51
N MET A 245 -2.76 -6.99 -6.80
CA MET A 245 -2.19 -8.08 -5.99
C MET A 245 -1.92 -7.71 -4.53
N ILE A 246 -1.67 -6.43 -4.23
CA ILE A 246 -1.41 -5.93 -2.87
C ILE A 246 -2.72 -5.49 -2.22
N PHE A 247 -3.58 -4.82 -2.96
CA PHE A 247 -4.92 -4.45 -2.52
C PHE A 247 -5.69 -5.70 -2.02
N ASP A 248 -5.69 -6.77 -2.81
CA ASP A 248 -6.38 -8.03 -2.51
C ASP A 248 -5.75 -8.85 -1.35
N ARG A 249 -4.56 -8.46 -0.87
CA ARG A 249 -3.83 -9.12 0.23
C ARG A 249 -4.17 -8.55 1.62
N HIS A 250 -4.97 -7.48 1.72
CA HIS A 250 -5.41 -6.96 3.03
C HIS A 250 -6.09 -8.05 3.85
N GLU A 251 -5.70 -8.22 5.12
CA GLU A 251 -6.13 -9.38 5.90
C GLU A 251 -7.64 -9.42 6.16
N GLU A 252 -8.30 -8.27 6.22
CA GLU A 252 -9.75 -8.17 6.42
C GLU A 252 -10.56 -8.80 5.28
N TYR A 253 -10.00 -8.89 4.06
CA TYR A 253 -10.66 -9.62 2.97
C TYR A 253 -10.86 -11.11 3.28
N LYS A 254 -10.10 -11.69 4.22
CA LYS A 254 -10.35 -13.06 4.71
C LYS A 254 -11.75 -13.18 5.33
N TYR A 255 -12.16 -12.19 6.12
CA TYR A 255 -13.50 -12.12 6.71
C TYR A 255 -14.56 -11.81 5.64
N LEU A 256 -14.33 -10.77 4.83
CA LEU A 256 -15.32 -10.33 3.83
C LEU A 256 -15.63 -11.42 2.78
N ARG A 257 -14.59 -12.11 2.28
CA ARG A 257 -14.77 -13.22 1.32
C ARG A 257 -15.47 -14.41 1.97
N LEU A 258 -15.24 -14.67 3.26
CA LEU A 258 -15.96 -15.72 3.97
C LEU A 258 -17.45 -15.38 4.09
N VAL A 259 -17.79 -14.15 4.47
CA VAL A 259 -19.18 -13.67 4.53
C VAL A 259 -19.83 -13.78 3.15
N GLN A 260 -19.17 -13.28 2.11
CA GLN A 260 -19.65 -13.38 0.73
C GLN A 260 -19.90 -14.84 0.32
N GLY A 261 -18.95 -15.73 0.61
CA GLY A 261 -19.06 -17.16 0.27
C GLY A 261 -20.14 -17.92 1.05
N ILE A 262 -20.52 -17.46 2.24
CA ILE A 262 -21.68 -17.99 2.98
C ILE A 262 -22.99 -17.49 2.37
N ILE A 263 -23.05 -16.23 1.96
CA ILE A 263 -24.25 -15.66 1.32
C ILE A 263 -24.51 -16.30 -0.05
N SER A 264 -23.47 -16.49 -0.85
CA SER A 264 -23.62 -16.99 -2.23
C SER A 264 -23.87 -18.50 -2.31
N GLU A 265 -23.27 -19.29 -1.42
CA GLU A 265 -23.19 -20.75 -1.52
C GLU A 265 -23.50 -21.48 -0.20
N GLY A 266 -23.97 -20.76 0.82
CA GLY A 266 -24.30 -21.35 2.12
C GLY A 266 -25.55 -22.21 2.07
N ASN A 267 -25.58 -23.26 2.88
CA ASN A 267 -26.77 -24.08 3.04
C ASN A 267 -27.73 -23.42 4.02
N THR A 268 -28.98 -23.26 3.62
CA THR A 268 -30.07 -22.85 4.51
C THR A 268 -30.32 -23.92 5.57
N LYS A 269 -30.38 -23.51 6.83
CA LYS A 269 -30.69 -24.38 7.96
C LYS A 269 -31.55 -23.66 8.98
N ASP A 270 -32.48 -24.39 9.57
CA ASP A 270 -33.16 -23.94 10.78
C ASP A 270 -32.20 -23.93 11.97
N ASP A 271 -32.51 -23.12 12.99
CA ASP A 271 -31.70 -22.99 14.20
C ASP A 271 -32.58 -22.89 15.45
N ARG A 272 -31.97 -23.02 16.64
CA ARG A 272 -32.66 -23.03 17.95
C ARG A 272 -33.41 -21.74 18.30
N THR A 273 -33.12 -20.64 17.63
CA THR A 273 -33.77 -19.34 17.80
C THR A 273 -35.01 -19.18 16.92
N GLY A 274 -35.18 -20.04 15.91
CA GLY A 274 -36.26 -19.96 14.93
C GLY A 274 -36.06 -18.91 13.83
N THR A 275 -34.89 -18.25 13.78
CA THR A 275 -34.58 -17.22 12.76
C THR A 275 -34.17 -17.84 11.41
N GLY A 276 -33.43 -18.95 11.46
CA GLY A 276 -32.81 -19.57 10.29
C GLY A 276 -31.41 -18.99 10.01
N THR A 277 -30.57 -19.78 9.35
CA THR A 277 -29.18 -19.43 9.03
C THR A 277 -28.79 -19.87 7.62
N LEU A 278 -27.85 -19.14 7.01
CA LEU A 278 -27.00 -19.64 5.93
C LEU A 278 -25.67 -20.09 6.53
N SER A 279 -25.23 -21.30 6.20
CA SER A 279 -24.05 -21.89 6.84
C SER A 279 -23.11 -22.61 5.86
N LYS A 280 -21.81 -22.51 6.15
CA LYS A 280 -20.74 -23.36 5.60
C LYS A 280 -19.98 -24.02 6.76
N PHE A 281 -19.52 -25.23 6.55
CA PHE A 281 -18.78 -26.01 7.56
C PHE A 281 -17.27 -25.96 7.28
N GLY A 282 -16.46 -25.98 8.35
CA GLY A 282 -14.99 -26.12 8.22
C GLY A 282 -14.25 -24.89 7.68
N CYS A 283 -14.77 -23.69 7.87
CA CYS A 283 -14.12 -22.46 7.41
C CYS A 283 -12.95 -22.06 8.33
N GLN A 284 -11.87 -21.52 7.76
CA GLN A 284 -10.69 -21.09 8.52
C GLN A 284 -10.21 -19.71 8.07
N MET A 285 -9.83 -18.88 9.06
CA MET A 285 -9.11 -17.63 8.85
C MET A 285 -7.83 -17.62 9.70
N ARG A 286 -6.78 -16.99 9.19
CA ARG A 286 -5.50 -16.77 9.90
C ARG A 286 -5.12 -15.31 9.77
N PHE A 287 -4.70 -14.67 10.86
CA PHE A 287 -4.30 -13.26 10.88
C PHE A 287 -2.87 -13.11 11.42
N ASN A 288 -2.10 -12.18 10.88
CA ASN A 288 -0.71 -11.96 11.27
C ASN A 288 -0.61 -10.91 12.39
N LEU A 289 -0.36 -11.37 13.62
CA LEU A 289 -0.32 -10.53 14.82
C LEU A 289 1.04 -9.83 15.06
N ARG A 290 2.04 -10.04 14.19
CA ARG A 290 3.40 -9.51 14.42
C ARG A 290 3.48 -7.98 14.36
N LYS A 291 2.65 -7.37 13.51
CA LYS A 291 2.69 -5.93 13.23
C LYS A 291 1.32 -5.24 13.29
N SER A 292 0.24 -5.99 13.46
CA SER A 292 -1.11 -5.45 13.49
C SER A 292 -2.02 -6.27 14.41
N PHE A 293 -3.18 -5.71 14.75
CA PHE A 293 -4.22 -6.40 15.49
C PHE A 293 -5.47 -6.49 14.60
N PRO A 294 -6.09 -7.68 14.41
CA PRO A 294 -7.15 -7.91 13.43
C PRO A 294 -8.52 -7.42 13.94
N LEU A 295 -8.59 -6.13 14.29
CA LEU A 295 -9.85 -5.46 14.57
C LEU A 295 -10.48 -5.05 13.24
N LEU A 296 -11.66 -5.58 12.93
CA LEU A 296 -12.37 -5.25 11.69
C LEU A 296 -12.59 -3.73 11.57
N THR A 297 -12.40 -3.21 10.36
CA THR A 297 -12.49 -1.79 10.04
C THR A 297 -13.71 -1.47 9.18
N THR A 298 -14.26 -2.43 8.43
CA THR A 298 -15.50 -2.23 7.65
C THR A 298 -16.75 -2.09 8.52
N LYS A 299 -16.61 -2.29 9.83
CA LYS A 299 -17.62 -1.99 10.86
C LYS A 299 -16.92 -1.69 12.17
N LYS A 300 -17.35 -0.63 12.87
CA LYS A 300 -16.87 -0.33 14.22
C LYS A 300 -17.18 -1.50 15.17
N VAL A 301 -16.13 -2.14 15.68
CA VAL A 301 -16.21 -3.21 16.69
C VAL A 301 -16.34 -2.59 18.09
N PHE A 302 -17.17 -3.19 18.96
CA PHE A 302 -17.30 -2.78 20.35
C PHE A 302 -16.08 -3.23 21.19
N TRP A 303 -14.93 -2.61 20.94
CA TRP A 303 -13.64 -3.03 21.51
C TRP A 303 -13.61 -3.06 23.04
N ARG A 304 -14.21 -2.06 23.69
CA ARG A 304 -14.34 -2.04 25.16
C ARG A 304 -15.07 -3.28 25.68
N GLY A 305 -16.14 -3.70 25.00
CA GLY A 305 -16.87 -4.92 25.34
C GLY A 305 -15.99 -6.16 25.26
N VAL A 306 -15.23 -6.31 24.16
CA VAL A 306 -14.32 -7.45 23.94
C VAL A 306 -13.25 -7.54 25.04
N VAL A 307 -12.60 -6.42 25.38
CA VAL A 307 -11.53 -6.40 26.39
C VAL A 307 -12.08 -6.73 27.77
N GLU A 308 -13.19 -6.12 28.17
CA GLU A 308 -13.79 -6.33 29.50
C GLU A 308 -14.35 -7.73 29.66
N GLU A 309 -14.93 -8.30 28.61
CA GLU A 309 -15.35 -9.71 28.58
C GLU A 309 -14.16 -10.66 28.72
N LEU A 310 -13.06 -10.40 27.99
CA LEU A 310 -11.84 -11.21 28.13
C LEU A 310 -11.27 -11.17 29.55
N LEU A 311 -11.24 -9.99 30.18
CA LEU A 311 -10.81 -9.85 31.58
C LEU A 311 -11.76 -10.56 32.54
N TRP A 312 -13.06 -10.52 32.28
CA TRP A 312 -14.06 -11.28 33.04
C TRP A 312 -13.82 -12.79 32.95
N PHE A 313 -13.53 -13.32 31.75
CA PHE A 313 -13.13 -14.73 31.58
C PHE A 313 -11.85 -15.08 32.35
N ILE A 314 -10.80 -14.26 32.24
CA ILE A 314 -9.53 -14.48 32.93
C ILE A 314 -9.72 -14.49 34.46
N SER A 315 -10.65 -13.69 34.98
CA SER A 315 -10.97 -13.66 36.41
C SER A 315 -11.70 -14.91 36.92
N GLY A 316 -12.20 -15.77 36.02
CA GLY A 316 -13.02 -16.93 36.37
C GLY A 316 -14.42 -16.56 36.87
N SER A 317 -14.86 -15.31 36.70
CA SER A 317 -16.19 -14.88 37.10
C SER A 317 -17.26 -15.41 36.14
N THR A 318 -18.39 -15.85 36.71
CA THR A 318 -19.59 -16.26 35.97
C THR A 318 -20.77 -15.31 36.22
N ASN A 319 -20.55 -14.23 36.97
CA ASN A 319 -21.58 -13.24 37.28
C ASN A 319 -21.64 -12.14 36.22
N ALA A 320 -22.67 -12.17 35.37
CA ALA A 320 -22.90 -11.17 34.32
C ALA A 320 -23.10 -9.74 34.86
N LYS A 321 -23.49 -9.57 36.14
CA LYS A 321 -23.65 -8.24 36.75
C LYS A 321 -22.35 -7.43 36.75
N VAL A 322 -21.20 -8.10 36.82
CA VAL A 322 -19.87 -7.45 36.74
C VAL A 322 -19.68 -6.69 35.43
N LEU A 323 -20.24 -7.21 34.33
CA LEU A 323 -20.23 -6.55 33.02
C LEU A 323 -21.30 -5.44 32.94
N GLN A 324 -22.50 -5.69 33.48
CA GLN A 324 -23.60 -4.71 33.51
C GLN A 324 -23.23 -3.46 34.31
N GLU A 325 -22.56 -3.60 35.45
CA GLU A 325 -22.05 -2.49 36.27
C GLU A 325 -21.05 -1.61 35.48
N LYS A 326 -20.41 -2.17 34.45
CA LYS A 326 -19.53 -1.44 33.52
C LYS A 326 -20.28 -0.91 32.28
N GLY A 327 -21.60 -1.09 32.20
CA GLY A 327 -22.42 -0.72 31.04
C GLY A 327 -22.21 -1.64 29.83
N ILE A 328 -21.92 -2.92 30.07
CA ILE A 328 -21.69 -3.93 29.04
C ILE A 328 -22.77 -5.00 29.16
N HIS A 329 -23.64 -5.07 28.14
CA HIS A 329 -24.90 -5.83 28.16
C HIS A 329 -24.89 -7.06 27.24
N ILE A 330 -23.72 -7.51 26.78
CA ILE A 330 -23.59 -8.57 25.77
C ILE A 330 -24.10 -9.96 26.23
N TRP A 331 -24.20 -10.18 27.55
CA TRP A 331 -24.68 -11.44 28.16
C TRP A 331 -26.12 -11.36 28.71
N ASP A 332 -26.76 -10.18 28.70
CA ASP A 332 -28.03 -9.96 29.40
C ASP A 332 -29.16 -10.88 28.92
N GLY A 333 -29.27 -11.09 27.60
CA GLY A 333 -30.29 -11.97 27.02
C GLY A 333 -30.14 -13.44 27.44
N ASN A 334 -28.91 -13.91 27.68
CA ASN A 334 -28.64 -15.28 28.12
C ASN A 334 -28.66 -15.45 29.64
N ALA A 335 -28.64 -14.34 30.39
CA ALA A 335 -28.70 -14.33 31.86
C ALA A 335 -30.10 -14.00 32.41
N SER A 336 -31.08 -13.72 31.52
CA SER A 336 -32.45 -13.40 31.92
C SER A 336 -33.12 -14.59 32.61
N ARG A 337 -34.07 -14.31 33.52
CA ARG A 337 -34.79 -15.38 34.23
C ARG A 337 -35.58 -16.25 33.25
N GLU A 338 -36.24 -15.62 32.29
CA GLU A 338 -37.03 -16.29 31.25
C GLU A 338 -36.16 -17.20 30.38
N TYR A 339 -34.92 -16.81 30.10
CA TYR A 339 -34.00 -17.67 29.37
C TYR A 339 -33.58 -18.88 30.22
N LEU A 340 -33.21 -18.65 31.47
CA LEU A 340 -32.77 -19.71 32.40
C LEU A 340 -33.88 -20.72 32.69
N ASP A 341 -35.14 -20.27 32.85
CA ASP A 341 -36.30 -21.14 33.06
C ASP A 341 -36.59 -22.07 31.86
N ARG A 342 -36.17 -21.69 30.65
CA ARG A 342 -36.31 -22.54 29.45
C ARG A 342 -35.19 -23.57 29.30
N GLN A 343 -34.10 -23.42 30.06
CA GLN A 343 -32.96 -24.35 30.03
C GLN A 343 -32.99 -25.37 31.17
N ALA A 344 -33.80 -25.13 32.20
CA ALA A 344 -34.06 -26.03 33.31
C ALA A 344 -35.17 -27.03 32.94
#